data_AF-A0A7V9JXX1-F1
#
_entry.id   AF-A0A7V9JXX1-F1
#
_cell.length_a   1.000
_cell.length_b   1.000
_cell.length_c   1.000
_cell.angle_alpha   90.00
_cell.angle_beta   90.00
_cell.angle_gamma   90.00
#
_symmetry.space_group_name_H-M   'P 1'
#
loop_
_entity.id
_entity.type
_entity.pdbx_description
1 polymer ?
#
loop_
_entity_poly.entity_id
_entity_poly.type
_entity_poly.pdbx_seq_one_letter_code
_entity_poly.pdbx_strand_id
1 'polypeptide(L)'
;VTAHLLITIAEEVGQGASHGLDADVAEMVSVDNAVCAPGQHSIEDGVTIPMADQSGPFDYHLTRKLLGICADHHIPHARDIFKWYRSDVAAAIEAGAGTRAALIAFGLDGSHGWERTHVDSVQRVAKLLTSYLRTDLTFARWDRTPKGELANFPSSRQPT
;
A
#
# COMPACT_ATOMS: atom_id res chain seq x y z
N VAL A 1 15.89 4.39 -5.32
CA VAL A 1 15.14 3.29 -5.98
C VAL A 1 14.62 3.75 -7.33
N THR A 2 14.43 2.86 -8.30
CA THR A 2 13.64 3.14 -9.51
C THR A 2 12.17 2.95 -9.15
N ALA A 3 11.29 3.81 -9.66
CA ALA A 3 9.86 3.73 -9.41
C ALA A 3 9.08 3.84 -10.71
N HIS A 4 8.04 3.01 -10.83
CA HIS A 4 7.13 2.96 -11.97
C HIS A 4 5.74 3.37 -11.47
N LEU A 5 5.06 4.23 -12.22
CA LEU A 5 3.67 4.56 -11.95
C LEU A 5 2.79 3.69 -12.84
N LEU A 6 1.94 2.88 -12.21
CA LEU A 6 0.88 2.12 -12.88
C LEU A 6 -0.45 2.79 -12.54
N ILE A 7 -1.23 3.15 -13.58
CA ILE A 7 -2.60 3.65 -13.42
C ILE A 7 -3.52 2.60 -14.02
N THR A 8 -4.32 1.97 -13.18
CA THR A 8 -5.35 1.02 -13.58
C THR A 8 -6.60 1.78 -14.00
N ILE A 9 -7.37 1.22 -14.95
CA ILE A 9 -8.57 1.88 -15.51
C ILE A 9 -9.83 1.03 -15.37
N ALA A 10 -9.71 -0.14 -14.74
CA ALA A 10 -10.74 -1.16 -14.70
C ALA A 10 -10.77 -1.91 -13.35
N GLU A 11 -10.29 -1.26 -12.27
CA GLU A 11 -10.38 -1.77 -10.89
C GLU A 11 -11.84 -2.06 -10.52
N GLU A 12 -12.74 -1.10 -10.81
CA GLU A 12 -14.18 -1.15 -10.52
C GLU A 12 -14.95 -2.32 -11.16
N VAL A 13 -14.33 -2.97 -12.15
CA VAL A 13 -14.87 -4.17 -12.83
C VAL A 13 -14.02 -5.42 -12.57
N GLY A 14 -13.17 -5.35 -11.54
CA GLY A 14 -12.37 -6.45 -11.00
C GLY A 14 -11.06 -6.72 -11.73
N GLN A 15 -10.69 -5.91 -12.73
CA GLN A 15 -9.49 -6.15 -13.56
C GLN A 15 -8.23 -5.51 -12.98
N GLY A 16 -8.36 -4.43 -12.21
CA GLY A 16 -7.31 -3.82 -11.40
C GLY A 16 -5.89 -3.86 -11.97
N ALA A 17 -4.91 -4.20 -11.13
CA ALA A 17 -3.50 -4.36 -11.52
C ALA A 17 -3.16 -5.79 -11.98
N SER A 18 -4.08 -6.49 -12.65
CA SER A 18 -3.86 -7.86 -13.16
C SER A 18 -2.83 -7.96 -14.30
N HIS A 19 -2.45 -6.83 -14.91
CA HIS A 19 -1.44 -6.74 -15.97
C HIS A 19 -0.68 -5.41 -15.88
N GLY A 20 0.44 -5.30 -16.60
CA GLY A 20 1.25 -4.08 -16.70
C GLY A 20 2.24 -3.87 -15.55
N LEU A 21 2.27 -4.78 -14.57
CA LEU A 21 3.31 -4.79 -13.53
C LEU A 21 4.55 -5.52 -14.06
N ASP A 22 5.70 -4.85 -14.06
CA ASP A 22 6.98 -5.46 -14.45
C ASP A 22 7.39 -6.55 -13.45
N ALA A 23 7.97 -7.64 -13.99
CA ALA A 23 8.33 -8.83 -13.20
C ALA A 23 9.46 -8.60 -12.18
N ASP A 24 10.20 -7.50 -12.28
CA ASP A 24 11.29 -7.11 -11.39
C ASP A 24 10.84 -6.10 -10.30
N VAL A 25 9.55 -5.75 -10.24
CA VAL A 25 9.02 -4.92 -9.16
C VAL A 25 9.05 -5.70 -7.83
N ALA A 26 9.90 -5.23 -6.92
CA ALA A 26 10.06 -5.82 -5.60
C ALA A 26 8.95 -5.40 -4.60
N GLU A 27 8.46 -4.16 -4.73
CA GLU A 27 7.49 -3.55 -3.82
C GLU A 27 6.42 -2.80 -4.61
N MET A 28 5.16 -3.10 -4.31
CA MET A 28 3.98 -2.44 -4.85
C MET A 28 3.23 -1.75 -3.72
N VAL A 29 3.06 -0.44 -3.82
CA VAL A 29 2.22 0.34 -2.92
C VAL A 29 1.05 0.86 -3.72
N SER A 30 -0.13 0.27 -3.53
CA SER A 30 -1.35 0.78 -4.11
C SER A 30 -1.82 2.02 -3.34
N VAL A 31 -2.47 2.94 -4.06
CA VAL A 31 -3.02 4.18 -3.52
C VAL A 31 -4.50 4.21 -3.86
N ASP A 32 -5.34 4.27 -2.85
CA ASP A 32 -6.79 4.30 -3.04
C ASP A 32 -7.48 5.15 -1.95
N ASN A 33 -8.80 5.08 -1.88
CA ASN A 33 -9.62 5.76 -0.90
C ASN A 33 -9.84 4.90 0.37
N ALA A 34 -10.04 5.57 1.49
CA ALA A 34 -10.35 4.99 2.79
C ALA A 34 -11.68 5.58 3.27
N VAL A 35 -12.76 4.81 3.15
CA VAL A 35 -14.08 5.25 3.56
C VAL A 35 -14.12 5.50 5.07
N CYS A 36 -14.45 6.72 5.47
CA CYS A 36 -14.58 7.09 6.88
C CYS A 36 -16.02 6.82 7.33
N ALA A 37 -16.24 5.68 7.99
CA ALA A 37 -17.56 5.25 8.44
C ALA A 37 -17.52 4.58 9.82
N PRO A 38 -18.65 4.55 10.57
CA PRO A 38 -18.71 3.85 11.85
C PRO A 38 -18.23 2.39 11.75
N GLY A 39 -17.31 2.00 12.63
CA GLY A 39 -16.71 0.67 12.65
C GLY A 39 -15.46 0.51 11.78
N GLN A 40 -15.06 1.56 11.05
CA GLN A 40 -13.74 1.69 10.43
C GLN A 40 -12.82 2.55 11.31
N HIS A 41 -11.53 2.34 11.18
CA HIS A 41 -10.47 3.14 11.79
C HIS A 41 -9.85 4.16 10.83
N SER A 42 -10.31 4.18 9.57
CA SER A 42 -10.01 5.23 8.59
C SER A 42 -10.18 6.64 9.16
N ILE A 43 -9.27 7.55 8.79
CA ILE A 43 -9.26 8.94 9.27
C ILE A 43 -9.41 9.92 8.11
N GLU A 44 -10.17 10.98 8.31
CA GLU A 44 -10.55 11.93 7.26
C GLU A 44 -9.39 12.82 6.82
N ASP A 45 -8.54 13.23 7.77
CA ASP A 45 -7.54 14.25 7.53
C ASP A 45 -6.15 13.64 7.34
N GLY A 46 -5.90 12.37 7.71
CA GLY A 46 -4.59 11.71 7.66
C GLY A 46 -4.45 10.63 6.59
N VAL A 47 -3.45 9.75 6.74
CA VAL A 47 -3.27 8.57 5.88
C VAL A 47 -3.77 7.32 6.60
N THR A 48 -4.64 6.56 5.95
CA THR A 48 -4.97 5.20 6.41
C THR A 48 -3.99 4.24 5.77
N ILE A 49 -3.36 3.38 6.57
CA ILE A 49 -2.55 2.25 6.07
C ILE A 49 -3.35 0.99 6.40
N PRO A 50 -4.03 0.37 5.43
CA PRO A 50 -4.71 -0.90 5.65
C PRO A 50 -3.72 -2.02 5.94
N MET A 51 -4.07 -2.87 6.90
CA MET A 51 -3.28 -4.05 7.28
C MET A 51 -3.73 -5.30 6.51
N ALA A 52 -4.96 -5.29 6.01
CA ALA A 52 -5.57 -6.36 5.22
C ALA A 52 -6.76 -5.81 4.42
N ASP A 53 -7.09 -6.50 3.33
CA ASP A 53 -8.34 -6.36 2.61
C ASP A 53 -9.12 -7.69 2.64
N GLN A 54 -10.16 -7.85 1.80
CA GLN A 54 -10.94 -9.09 1.76
C GLN A 54 -10.14 -10.32 1.32
N SER A 55 -9.02 -10.12 0.59
CA SER A 55 -8.17 -11.20 0.06
C SER A 55 -7.17 -11.70 1.10
N GLY A 56 -6.79 -10.86 2.05
CA GLY A 56 -5.90 -11.23 3.13
C GLY A 56 -5.03 -10.08 3.63
N PRO A 57 -4.02 -10.40 4.46
CA PRO A 57 -3.09 -9.42 4.99
C PRO A 57 -2.13 -8.88 3.91
N PHE A 58 -1.85 -7.58 3.99
CA PHE A 58 -0.74 -6.97 3.25
C PHE A 58 0.62 -7.35 3.85
N ASP A 59 1.71 -7.04 3.15
CA ASP A 59 3.05 -7.41 3.59
C ASP A 59 3.39 -6.78 4.97
N TYR A 60 3.81 -7.64 5.90
CA TYR A 60 4.07 -7.28 7.28
C TYR A 60 5.15 -6.21 7.42
N HIS A 61 6.22 -6.31 6.63
CA HIS A 61 7.40 -5.47 6.76
C HIS A 61 7.22 -4.14 6.02
N LEU A 62 6.62 -4.17 4.84
CA LEU A 62 6.33 -2.98 4.04
C LEU A 62 5.31 -2.08 4.76
N THR A 63 4.23 -2.63 5.30
CA THR A 63 3.25 -1.85 6.09
C THR A 63 3.90 -1.19 7.31
N ARG A 64 4.81 -1.88 8.01
CA ARG A 64 5.57 -1.32 9.14
C ARG A 64 6.59 -0.26 8.73
N LYS A 65 7.24 -0.44 7.58
CA LYS A 65 8.12 0.58 7.02
C LYS A 65 7.33 1.86 6.73
N LEU A 66 6.16 1.75 6.11
CA LEU A 66 5.26 2.89 5.85
C LEU A 66 4.80 3.57 7.15
N LEU A 67 4.43 2.78 8.17
CA LEU A 67 4.09 3.30 9.50
C LEU A 67 5.29 4.02 10.16
N GLY A 68 6.50 3.48 10.03
CA GLY A 68 7.74 4.10 10.51
C GLY A 68 8.00 5.45 9.84
N ILE A 69 7.89 5.51 8.51
CA ILE A 69 8.00 6.75 7.74
C ILE A 69 6.97 7.78 8.22
N CYS A 70 5.71 7.37 8.45
CA CYS A 70 4.71 8.27 9.00
C CYS A 70 5.11 8.80 10.39
N ALA A 71 5.65 7.95 11.27
CA ALA A 71 6.10 8.38 12.59
C ALA A 71 7.27 9.39 12.50
N ASP A 72 8.30 9.06 11.72
CA ASP A 72 9.50 9.90 11.57
C ASP A 72 9.18 11.27 10.97
N HIS A 73 8.27 11.30 9.98
CA HIS A 73 7.88 12.52 9.28
C HIS A 73 6.65 13.21 9.90
N HIS A 74 6.18 12.77 11.06
CA HIS A 74 5.02 13.31 11.77
C HIS A 74 3.78 13.42 10.85
N ILE A 75 3.50 12.35 10.10
CA ILE A 75 2.33 12.22 9.23
C ILE A 75 1.22 11.58 10.06
N PRO A 76 0.10 12.28 10.31
CA PRO A 76 -1.05 11.69 10.99
C PRO A 76 -1.54 10.47 10.20
N HIS A 77 -1.65 9.33 10.88
CA HIS A 77 -1.98 8.08 10.25
C HIS A 77 -2.78 7.15 11.15
N ALA A 78 -3.53 6.25 10.54
CA ALA A 78 -4.26 5.18 11.21
C ALA A 78 -4.00 3.83 10.54
N ARG A 79 -4.30 2.75 11.26
CA ARG A 79 -4.32 1.39 10.74
C ARG A 79 -5.76 0.94 10.64
N ASP A 80 -6.10 0.18 9.60
CA ASP A 80 -7.44 -0.39 9.46
C ASP A 80 -7.42 -1.78 8.78
N ILE A 81 -8.57 -2.44 8.74
CA ILE A 81 -8.82 -3.70 8.03
C ILE A 81 -10.04 -3.50 7.13
N PHE A 82 -9.84 -3.59 5.81
CA PHE A 82 -10.90 -3.37 4.84
C PHE A 82 -11.62 -4.69 4.49
N LYS A 83 -12.57 -5.08 5.34
CA LYS A 83 -13.21 -6.42 5.32
C LYS A 83 -13.92 -6.80 4.03
N TRP A 84 -14.50 -5.84 3.31
CA TRP A 84 -15.37 -6.06 2.14
C TRP A 84 -14.86 -5.39 0.87
N TYR A 85 -13.63 -4.90 0.91
CA TYR A 85 -12.98 -4.22 -0.21
C TYR A 85 -11.93 -5.15 -0.79
N ARG A 86 -11.76 -5.10 -2.11
CA ARG A 86 -10.73 -5.83 -2.84
C ARG A 86 -9.81 -4.82 -3.49
N SER A 87 -8.53 -4.89 -3.15
CA SER A 87 -7.54 -3.97 -3.71
C SER A 87 -7.06 -4.37 -5.11
N ASP A 88 -6.50 -3.40 -5.82
CA ASP A 88 -5.65 -3.66 -6.99
C ASP A 88 -4.47 -4.58 -6.70
N VAL A 89 -3.96 -4.54 -5.45
CA VAL A 89 -2.94 -5.49 -4.99
C VAL A 89 -3.45 -6.92 -5.06
N ALA A 90 -4.70 -7.18 -4.65
CA ALA A 90 -5.28 -8.52 -4.74
C ALA A 90 -5.29 -9.02 -6.20
N ALA A 91 -5.67 -8.16 -7.16
CA ALA A 91 -5.65 -8.51 -8.58
C ALA A 91 -4.22 -8.83 -9.08
N ALA A 92 -3.21 -8.06 -8.66
CA ALA A 92 -1.81 -8.32 -9.04
C ALA A 92 -1.30 -9.66 -8.47
N ILE A 93 -1.54 -9.91 -7.18
CA ILE A 93 -1.08 -11.15 -6.52
C ILE A 93 -1.77 -12.38 -7.11
N GLU A 94 -3.08 -12.33 -7.37
CA GLU A 94 -3.82 -13.42 -8.01
C GLU A 94 -3.32 -13.70 -9.44
N ALA A 95 -2.87 -12.67 -10.17
CA ALA A 95 -2.24 -12.81 -11.49
C ALA A 95 -0.82 -13.39 -11.43
N GLY A 96 -0.25 -13.60 -10.24
CA GLY A 96 1.06 -14.20 -10.03
C GLY A 96 2.19 -13.20 -9.78
N ALA A 97 1.89 -11.95 -9.43
CA ALA A 97 2.91 -10.98 -9.07
C ALA A 97 3.72 -11.43 -7.84
N GLY A 98 5.03 -11.56 -8.00
CA GLY A 98 5.97 -11.91 -6.93
C GLY A 98 6.46 -10.73 -6.10
N THR A 99 5.60 -9.75 -5.82
CA THR A 99 5.95 -8.48 -5.14
C THR A 99 5.50 -8.48 -3.69
N ARG A 100 6.20 -7.73 -2.82
CA ARG A 100 5.61 -7.29 -1.55
C ARG A 100 4.60 -6.22 -1.84
N ALA A 101 3.45 -6.28 -1.19
CA ALA A 101 2.36 -5.39 -1.51
C ALA A 101 1.77 -4.74 -0.25
N ALA A 102 1.46 -3.45 -0.37
CA ALA A 102 0.79 -2.67 0.65
C ALA A 102 -0.20 -1.69 -0.01
N LEU A 103 -1.09 -1.16 0.81
CA LEU A 103 -2.05 -0.14 0.43
C LEU A 103 -1.85 1.07 1.35
N ILE A 104 -1.93 2.26 0.77
CA ILE A 104 -2.11 3.51 1.51
C ILE A 104 -3.35 4.19 0.96
N ALA A 105 -4.08 4.90 1.82
CA ALA A 105 -5.35 5.44 1.41
C ALA A 105 -5.66 6.81 2.03
N PHE A 106 -6.31 7.66 1.23
CA PHE A 106 -6.80 8.97 1.67
C PHE A 106 -8.24 8.86 2.17
N GLY A 107 -8.60 9.66 3.18
CA GLY A 107 -9.94 9.69 3.75
C GLY A 107 -10.98 10.12 2.72
N LEU A 108 -12.07 9.35 2.63
CA LEU A 108 -13.18 9.60 1.73
C LEU A 108 -14.52 9.42 2.44
N ASP A 109 -15.47 10.28 2.11
CA ASP A 109 -16.89 10.10 2.39
C ASP A 109 -17.66 9.92 1.08
N GLY A 110 -18.70 9.08 1.11
CA GLY A 110 -19.62 8.92 -0.03
C GLY A 110 -19.06 8.23 -1.28
N SER A 111 -18.12 7.28 -1.11
CA SER A 111 -17.56 6.45 -2.20
C SER A 111 -18.65 5.94 -3.16
N HIS A 112 -18.40 6.04 -4.48
CA HIS A 112 -19.34 5.68 -5.57
C HIS A 112 -20.64 6.52 -5.61
N GLY A 113 -20.69 7.61 -4.84
CA GLY A 113 -21.81 8.55 -4.77
C GLY A 113 -21.35 9.98 -5.00
N TRP A 114 -21.67 10.86 -4.05
CA TRP A 114 -21.12 12.22 -4.03
C TRP A 114 -19.89 12.26 -3.13
N GLU A 115 -18.73 12.09 -3.74
CA GLU A 115 -17.48 11.90 -3.04
C GLU A 115 -16.94 13.20 -2.42
N ARG A 116 -16.43 13.10 -1.20
CA ARG A 116 -15.79 14.20 -0.48
C ARG A 116 -14.54 13.70 0.22
N THR A 117 -13.45 14.44 0.05
CA THR A 117 -12.18 14.17 0.73
C THR A 117 -11.62 15.45 1.34
N HIS A 118 -10.90 15.31 2.44
CA HIS A 118 -10.17 16.43 3.02
C HIS A 118 -8.83 16.60 2.29
N VAL A 119 -8.53 17.83 1.84
CA VAL A 119 -7.30 18.13 1.08
C VAL A 119 -6.03 17.72 1.83
N ASP A 120 -6.01 17.86 3.15
CA ASP A 120 -4.89 17.39 3.99
C ASP A 120 -4.60 15.90 3.83
N SER A 121 -5.63 15.06 3.68
CA SER A 121 -5.41 13.62 3.55
C SER A 121 -4.66 13.30 2.26
N VAL A 122 -5.08 13.92 1.15
CA VAL A 122 -4.38 13.82 -0.14
C VAL A 122 -2.93 14.33 -0.03
N GLN A 123 -2.71 15.46 0.63
CA GLN A 123 -1.37 16.02 0.84
C GLN A 123 -0.49 15.10 1.71
N ARG A 124 -1.06 14.48 2.73
CA ARG A 124 -0.35 13.56 3.63
C ARG A 124 -0.03 12.23 2.94
N VAL A 125 -0.91 11.71 2.08
CA VAL A 125 -0.62 10.56 1.19
C VAL A 125 0.53 10.90 0.25
N ALA A 126 0.51 12.07 -0.40
CA ALA A 126 1.61 12.53 -1.25
C ALA A 126 2.93 12.66 -0.46
N LYS A 127 2.88 13.18 0.77
CA LYS A 127 4.04 13.28 1.67
C LYS A 127 4.59 11.90 2.04
N LEU A 128 3.73 10.92 2.32
CA LEU A 128 4.15 9.54 2.60
C LEU A 128 4.80 8.90 1.37
N LEU A 129 4.16 8.98 0.20
CA LEU A 129 4.71 8.44 -1.05
C LEU A 129 6.08 9.02 -1.37
N THR A 130 6.20 10.35 -1.33
CA THR A 130 7.47 11.02 -1.62
C THR A 130 8.57 10.69 -0.61
N SER A 131 8.20 10.48 0.66
CA SER A 131 9.16 10.03 1.69
C SER A 131 9.56 8.58 1.49
N TYR A 132 8.62 7.69 1.17
CA TYR A 132 8.87 6.29 0.84
C TYR A 132 9.78 6.12 -0.37
N LEU A 133 9.56 6.88 -1.45
CA LEU A 133 10.40 6.85 -2.66
C LEU A 133 11.85 7.30 -2.43
N ARG A 134 12.14 7.95 -1.30
CA ARG A 134 13.50 8.35 -0.89
C ARG A 134 14.19 7.31 0.00
N THR A 135 13.52 6.22 0.32
CA THR A 135 14.09 5.09 1.06
C THR A 135 14.63 4.02 0.11
N ASP A 136 15.55 3.19 0.59
CA ASP A 136 15.86 1.92 -0.08
C ASP A 136 14.68 0.95 0.04
N LEU A 137 14.62 -0.11 -0.78
CA LEU A 137 13.61 -1.18 -0.64
C LEU A 137 13.65 -1.76 0.78
N THR A 138 12.51 -2.23 1.30
CA THR A 138 12.40 -2.84 2.63
C THR A 138 13.44 -3.94 2.84
N PHE A 139 13.71 -4.75 1.82
CA PHE A 139 14.77 -5.74 1.83
C PHE A 139 15.84 -5.48 0.76
N ALA A 140 16.41 -4.27 0.75
CA ALA A 140 17.37 -3.78 -0.24
C ALA A 140 18.53 -4.72 -0.61
N ARG A 141 18.98 -5.61 0.29
CA ARG A 141 20.01 -6.61 -0.02
C ARG A 141 19.45 -7.87 -0.66
N TRP A 142 18.31 -8.35 -0.18
CA TRP A 142 17.62 -9.54 -0.69
C TRP A 142 17.08 -9.29 -2.10
N ASP A 143 16.50 -8.12 -2.31
CA ASP A 143 15.82 -7.72 -3.56
C ASP A 143 16.77 -7.38 -4.71
N ARG A 144 18.10 -7.52 -4.51
CA ARG A 144 19.09 -7.38 -5.59
C ARG A 144 19.05 -8.54 -6.57
N THR A 145 18.48 -9.66 -6.15
CA THR A 145 18.40 -10.89 -6.93
C THR A 145 16.94 -11.35 -7.01
N PRO A 146 16.44 -11.81 -8.16
CA PRO A 146 15.04 -12.26 -8.30
C PRO A 146 14.67 -13.45 -7.42
N LYS A 147 15.67 -14.19 -6.92
CA LYS A 147 15.49 -15.39 -6.11
C LYS A 147 16.63 -15.54 -5.11
N GLY A 148 16.36 -16.22 -4.00
CA GLY A 148 17.33 -16.56 -2.97
C GLY A 148 16.86 -17.75 -2.15
N GLU A 149 17.78 -18.35 -1.40
CA GLU A 149 17.47 -19.45 -0.47
C GLU A 149 16.63 -18.95 0.70
N LEU A 150 15.47 -19.58 0.97
CA LEU A 150 14.54 -19.15 2.02
C LEU A 150 15.21 -19.00 3.40
N ALA A 151 16.20 -19.84 3.71
CA ALA A 151 16.97 -19.76 4.96
C ALA A 151 17.70 -18.42 5.16
N ASN A 152 17.96 -17.69 4.07
CA ASN A 152 18.62 -16.40 4.07
C ASN A 152 17.62 -15.22 4.03
N PHE A 153 16.30 -15.48 4.00
CA PHE A 153 15.30 -14.42 3.95
C PHE A 153 15.27 -13.66 5.29
N PRO A 154 15.52 -12.34 5.32
CA PRO A 154 15.75 -11.59 6.55
C PRO A 154 14.45 -11.18 7.29
N SER A 155 13.47 -12.09 7.42
CA SER A 155 12.16 -11.81 8.03
C SER A 155 12.12 -11.79 9.56
N SER A 156 13.20 -12.22 10.22
CA SER A 156 13.22 -12.36 11.69
C SER A 156 13.07 -11.04 12.46
N ARG A 157 13.32 -9.90 11.81
CA ARG A 157 13.22 -8.55 12.39
C ARG A 157 12.79 -7.55 11.33
N GLN A 158 12.19 -6.44 11.76
CA GLN A 158 11.93 -5.33 10.87
C GLN A 158 13.28 -4.74 10.38
N PRO A 159 13.49 -4.63 9.06
CA PRO A 159 14.64 -3.91 8.52
C PRO A 159 14.60 -2.45 8.95
N THR A 160 15.76 -1.93 9.37
CA THR A 160 15.98 -0.52 9.70
C THR A 160 16.49 0.25 8.49
#